data_AF-A0A830C6Y9-F1
#
_entry.id   AF-A0A830C6Y9-F1
#
_cell.length_a   1.000
_cell.length_b   1.000
_cell.length_c   1.000
_cell.angle_alpha   90.00
_cell.angle_beta   90.00
_cell.angle_gamma   90.00
#
_symmetry.space_group_name_H-M   'P 1'
#
loop_
_entity.id
_entity.type
_entity.pdbx_description
1 polymer ?
#
loop_
_entity_poly.entity_id
_entity_poly.type
_entity_poly.pdbx_seq_one_letter_code
_entity_poly.pdbx_strand_id
1 'polypeptide(L)'
;MHTTIFWSDEELEMIRPSALYDETFQQKAQIEKDFLLVKSALDWEDAMLREFVYVYGLVTSRVWESSKGVSMIPFADFLNHDGNSESYVLSDESKCQSEVIADRDFGPGNEVLIMYGEFSNSTLLLDFGFIVSRNRYDRVRVGLNVPKHDGLYEQKVELLDRHRTPSVKDVNEFFSSSGNLFTIRNVKNGTKNGKGIPQSARAFCRVLICDSMREINDLAIEAEGSDGRLAQFPLKDGKREIEAHRYLLSENISVD
;
A
#
# COMPACT_ATOMS: atom_id res chain seq x y z
N MET A 1 10.84 -19.31 8.52
CA MET A 1 10.22 -18.00 8.24
C MET A 1 8.84 -18.24 7.70
N HIS A 2 7.88 -17.38 8.03
CA HIS A 2 6.46 -17.57 7.72
C HIS A 2 5.94 -16.61 6.63
N THR A 3 6.83 -15.88 5.96
CA THR A 3 6.47 -15.04 4.82
C THR A 3 5.91 -15.87 3.66
N THR A 4 5.01 -15.29 2.88
CA THR A 4 4.24 -16.02 1.84
C THR A 4 5.12 -16.57 0.71
N ILE A 5 6.33 -16.02 0.52
CA ILE A 5 7.32 -16.58 -0.40
C ILE A 5 7.76 -18.02 -0.04
N PHE A 6 7.56 -18.46 1.21
CA PHE A 6 7.85 -19.82 1.65
C PHE A 6 6.62 -20.74 1.69
N TRP A 7 5.42 -20.20 1.41
CA TRP A 7 4.19 -20.98 1.46
C TRP A 7 4.09 -21.95 0.29
N SER A 8 3.50 -23.11 0.58
CA SER A 8 3.07 -24.12 -0.39
C SER A 8 1.96 -23.61 -1.29
N ASP A 9 1.71 -24.31 -2.40
CA ASP A 9 0.63 -23.96 -3.31
C ASP A 9 -0.75 -24.09 -2.64
N GLU A 10 -0.91 -25.09 -1.77
CA GLU A 10 -2.13 -25.28 -0.97
C GLU A 10 -2.38 -24.13 0.00
N GLU A 11 -1.32 -23.62 0.64
CA GLU A 11 -1.43 -22.46 1.54
C GLU A 11 -1.74 -21.17 0.78
N LEU A 12 -1.13 -20.98 -0.40
CA LEU A 12 -1.40 -19.81 -1.23
C LEU A 12 -2.82 -19.83 -1.80
N GLU A 13 -3.39 -20.99 -2.08
CA GLU A 13 -4.76 -21.08 -2.55
C GLU A 13 -5.78 -20.57 -1.51
N MET A 14 -5.44 -20.60 -0.22
CA MET A 14 -6.30 -20.03 0.84
C MET A 14 -6.47 -18.51 0.76
N ILE A 15 -5.53 -17.81 0.11
CA ILE A 15 -5.57 -16.36 -0.07
C ILE A 15 -5.98 -15.96 -1.49
N ARG A 16 -6.41 -16.90 -2.34
CA ARG A 16 -6.96 -16.58 -3.67
C ARG A 16 -8.47 -16.29 -3.58
N PRO A 17 -8.99 -15.30 -4.35
CA PRO A 17 -8.27 -14.26 -5.07
C PRO A 17 -7.97 -13.07 -4.13
N SER A 18 -6.70 -12.68 -4.00
CA SER A 18 -6.32 -11.45 -3.31
C SER A 18 -5.10 -10.80 -3.95
N ALA A 19 -5.00 -9.48 -3.76
CA ALA A 19 -3.79 -8.70 -4.01
C ALA A 19 -2.51 -9.40 -3.52
N LEU A 20 -2.52 -9.85 -2.26
CA LEU A 20 -1.38 -10.51 -1.63
C LEU A 20 -0.98 -11.81 -2.34
N TYR A 21 -1.95 -12.55 -2.89
CA TYR A 21 -1.67 -13.73 -3.69
C TYR A 21 -0.83 -13.34 -4.91
N ASP A 22 -1.27 -12.35 -5.69
CA ASP A 22 -0.59 -11.90 -6.90
C ASP A 22 0.79 -11.28 -6.57
N GLU A 23 0.87 -10.44 -5.53
CA GLU A 23 2.12 -9.85 -5.03
C GLU A 23 3.13 -10.94 -4.63
N THR A 24 2.67 -12.00 -3.96
CA THR A 24 3.54 -13.12 -3.56
C THR A 24 4.14 -13.82 -4.78
N PHE A 25 3.34 -14.09 -5.82
CA PHE A 25 3.83 -14.71 -7.04
C PHE A 25 4.83 -13.82 -7.79
N GLN A 26 4.55 -12.52 -7.85
CA GLN A 26 5.46 -11.54 -8.43
C GLN A 26 6.79 -11.47 -7.66
N GLN A 27 6.75 -11.48 -6.33
CA GLN A 27 7.95 -11.48 -5.50
C GLN A 27 8.74 -12.78 -5.67
N LYS A 28 8.10 -13.96 -5.68
CA LYS A 28 8.76 -15.24 -5.98
C LYS A 28 9.48 -15.20 -7.33
N ALA A 29 8.82 -14.73 -8.39
CA ALA A 29 9.41 -14.60 -9.73
C ALA A 29 10.57 -13.60 -9.76
N GLN A 30 10.46 -12.49 -9.03
CA GLN A 30 11.51 -11.47 -8.94
C GLN A 30 12.75 -12.02 -8.20
N ILE A 31 12.56 -12.76 -7.10
CA ILE A 31 13.65 -13.42 -6.37
C ILE A 31 14.39 -14.42 -7.27
N GLU A 32 13.67 -15.23 -8.06
CA GLU A 32 14.28 -16.16 -9.01
C GLU A 32 15.12 -15.45 -10.07
N LYS A 33 14.60 -14.34 -10.60
CA LYS A 33 15.33 -13.50 -11.56
C LYS A 33 16.59 -12.92 -10.93
N ASP A 34 16.50 -12.37 -9.73
CA ASP A 34 17.64 -11.79 -9.02
C ASP A 34 18.69 -12.84 -8.68
N PHE A 35 18.26 -14.04 -8.28
CA PHE A 35 19.15 -15.17 -8.06
C PHE A 35 19.96 -15.52 -9.31
N LEU A 36 19.30 -15.63 -10.48
CA LEU A 36 19.99 -15.94 -11.74
C LEU A 36 20.99 -14.85 -12.13
N LEU A 37 20.64 -13.58 -11.91
CA LEU A 37 21.53 -12.45 -12.17
C LEU A 37 22.76 -12.48 -11.25
N VAL A 38 22.56 -12.65 -9.95
CA VAL A 38 23.65 -12.72 -8.96
C VAL A 38 24.53 -13.94 -9.20
N LYS A 39 23.93 -15.10 -9.44
CA LYS A 39 24.65 -16.35 -9.74
C LYS A 39 25.56 -16.19 -10.95
N SER A 40 25.05 -15.59 -12.03
CA SER A 40 25.83 -15.32 -13.24
C SER A 40 26.91 -14.27 -13.02
N ALA A 41 26.63 -13.20 -12.27
CA ALA A 41 27.57 -12.10 -12.07
C ALA A 41 28.75 -12.47 -11.15
N LEU A 42 28.52 -13.37 -10.20
CA LEU A 42 29.53 -13.82 -9.23
C LEU A 42 30.18 -15.15 -9.58
N ASP A 43 29.79 -15.77 -10.70
CA ASP A 43 30.21 -17.12 -11.07
C ASP A 43 29.98 -18.14 -9.94
N TRP A 44 28.84 -18.00 -9.23
CA TRP A 44 28.55 -18.75 -8.01
C TRP A 44 27.92 -20.11 -8.36
N GLU A 45 28.73 -21.02 -8.92
CA GLU A 45 28.27 -22.30 -9.48
C GLU A 45 27.43 -23.14 -8.49
N ASP A 46 27.88 -23.25 -7.25
CA ASP A 46 27.24 -24.05 -6.19
C ASP A 46 26.04 -23.36 -5.51
N ALA A 47 25.67 -22.13 -5.91
CA ALA A 47 24.56 -21.43 -5.29
C ALA A 47 23.24 -22.18 -5.51
N MET A 48 22.49 -22.39 -4.43
CA MET A 48 21.15 -22.96 -4.46
C MET A 48 20.08 -21.87 -4.32
N LEU A 49 19.07 -21.89 -5.18
CA LEU A 49 17.94 -20.97 -5.10
C LEU A 49 17.28 -20.99 -3.71
N ARG A 50 17.16 -22.18 -3.10
CA ARG A 50 16.58 -22.32 -1.75
C ARG A 50 17.34 -21.51 -0.69
N GLU A 51 18.66 -21.50 -0.75
CA GLU A 51 19.49 -20.71 0.19
C GLU A 51 19.36 -19.22 -0.09
N PHE A 52 19.31 -18.85 -1.38
CA PHE A 52 19.10 -17.46 -1.77
C PHE A 52 17.76 -16.92 -1.29
N VAL A 53 16.66 -17.67 -1.48
CA VAL A 53 15.32 -17.30 -0.99
C VAL A 53 15.31 -17.20 0.54
N TYR A 54 15.99 -18.10 1.24
CA TYR A 54 16.14 -18.04 2.69
C TYR A 54 16.89 -16.77 3.14
N VAL A 55 18.03 -16.45 2.53
CA VAL A 55 18.79 -15.23 2.86
C VAL A 55 17.99 -13.99 2.50
N TYR A 56 17.30 -13.98 1.35
CA TYR A 56 16.42 -12.90 0.92
C TYR A 56 15.37 -12.60 2.00
N GLY A 57 14.59 -13.62 2.40
CA GLY A 57 13.57 -13.45 3.44
C GLY A 57 14.14 -13.03 4.80
N LEU A 58 15.33 -13.53 5.15
CA LEU A 58 16.01 -13.14 6.39
C LEU A 58 16.40 -11.66 6.37
N VAL A 59 16.93 -11.18 5.25
CA VAL A 59 17.34 -9.80 5.07
C VAL A 59 16.11 -8.90 5.04
N THR A 60 15.14 -9.16 4.16
CA THR A 60 13.97 -8.28 3.99
C THR A 60 13.13 -8.14 5.26
N SER A 61 13.06 -9.18 6.10
CA SER A 61 12.31 -9.13 7.37
C SER A 61 13.03 -8.40 8.51
N ARG A 62 14.33 -8.05 8.36
CA ARG A 62 15.19 -7.57 9.46
C ARG A 62 16.05 -6.36 9.13
N VAL A 63 15.91 -5.79 7.94
CA VAL A 63 16.67 -4.59 7.57
C VAL A 63 15.94 -3.32 7.96
N TRP A 64 16.72 -2.29 8.27
CA TRP A 64 16.26 -0.91 8.40
C TRP A 64 16.80 -0.07 7.25
N GLU A 65 15.93 0.76 6.71
CA GLU A 65 16.31 1.76 5.72
C GLU A 65 16.61 3.10 6.40
N SER A 66 17.66 3.75 5.94
CA SER A 66 18.08 5.09 6.38
C SER A 66 18.45 5.94 5.17
N SER A 67 18.74 7.22 5.40
CA SER A 67 19.32 8.14 4.39
C SER A 67 20.59 7.60 3.71
N LYS A 68 21.32 6.68 4.35
CA LYS A 68 22.58 6.08 3.86
C LYS A 68 22.39 4.71 3.21
N GLY A 69 21.17 4.21 3.16
CA GLY A 69 20.83 2.89 2.63
C GLY A 69 20.34 1.93 3.70
N VAL A 70 20.49 0.65 3.41
CA VAL A 70 19.88 -0.47 4.15
C VAL A 70 20.89 -1.10 5.09
N SER A 71 20.49 -1.43 6.32
CA SER A 71 21.37 -2.02 7.34
C SER A 71 20.64 -3.06 8.18
N MET A 72 21.34 -4.14 8.55
CA MET A 72 20.91 -5.05 9.62
C MET A 72 21.54 -4.58 10.93
N ILE A 73 20.73 -4.42 11.97
CA ILE A 73 21.16 -3.87 13.26
C ILE A 73 21.06 -4.97 14.31
N PRO A 74 22.19 -5.61 14.69
CA PRO A 74 22.18 -6.65 15.73
C PRO A 74 21.56 -6.12 17.03
N PHE A 75 20.89 -7.01 17.76
CA PHE A 75 20.11 -6.72 18.98
C PHE A 75 18.78 -5.99 18.73
N ALA A 76 18.75 -4.96 17.88
CA ALA A 76 17.50 -4.30 17.52
C ALA A 76 16.55 -5.26 16.77
N ASP A 77 17.10 -6.21 16.02
CA ASP A 77 16.36 -7.25 15.29
C ASP A 77 15.73 -8.35 16.15
N PHE A 78 15.98 -8.36 17.46
CA PHE A 78 15.21 -9.19 18.38
C PHE A 78 13.91 -8.54 18.86
N LEU A 79 13.73 -7.22 18.66
CA LEU A 79 12.54 -6.51 19.10
C LEU A 79 11.36 -6.84 18.17
N ASN A 80 10.22 -7.21 18.75
CA ASN A 80 9.00 -7.56 18.01
C ASN A 80 8.12 -6.32 17.74
N HIS A 81 7.18 -6.47 16.79
CA HIS A 81 6.29 -5.41 16.35
C HIS A 81 5.09 -5.19 17.30
N ASP A 82 4.82 -3.92 17.64
CA ASP A 82 3.52 -3.45 18.15
C ASP A 82 3.10 -2.18 17.42
N GLY A 83 2.01 -2.26 16.65
CA GLY A 83 1.43 -1.12 15.92
C GLY A 83 0.81 -0.03 16.80
N ASN A 84 0.82 -0.19 18.13
CA ASN A 84 0.46 0.87 19.07
C ASN A 84 1.69 1.49 19.75
N SER A 85 2.90 0.99 19.50
CA SER A 85 4.11 1.59 20.03
C SER A 85 4.45 2.86 19.25
N GLU A 86 4.96 3.89 19.93
CA GLU A 86 5.56 5.08 19.32
C GLU A 86 7.09 4.95 19.21
N SER A 87 7.66 3.82 19.68
CA SER A 87 9.09 3.53 19.63
C SER A 87 9.50 2.97 18.27
N TYR A 88 10.58 3.49 17.71
CA TYR A 88 11.18 3.03 16.46
C TYR A 88 12.69 2.93 16.62
N VAL A 89 13.35 2.23 15.70
CA VAL A 89 14.82 2.29 15.59
C VAL A 89 15.21 3.63 14.96
N LEU A 90 15.93 4.43 15.72
CA LEU A 90 16.49 5.71 15.32
C LEU A 90 17.96 5.54 14.92
N SER A 91 18.45 6.43 14.06
CA SER A 91 19.86 6.51 13.68
C SER A 91 20.42 7.85 14.11
N ASP A 92 21.34 7.86 15.08
CA ASP A 92 22.17 9.02 15.42
C ASP A 92 23.45 8.95 14.59
N GLU A 93 23.44 9.66 13.46
CA GLU A 93 24.58 9.71 12.56
C GLU A 93 25.81 10.38 13.18
N SER A 94 25.61 11.34 14.09
CA SER A 94 26.71 12.09 14.69
C SER A 94 27.54 11.21 15.63
N LYS A 95 26.88 10.26 16.28
CA LYS A 95 27.48 9.29 17.19
C LYS A 95 27.72 7.93 16.54
N CYS A 96 27.37 7.77 15.26
CA CYS A 96 27.43 6.50 14.53
C CYS A 96 26.73 5.34 15.28
N GLN A 97 25.55 5.59 15.83
CA GLN A 97 24.82 4.60 16.62
C GLN A 97 23.34 4.53 16.27
N SER A 98 22.74 3.37 16.49
CA SER A 98 21.30 3.18 16.45
C SER A 98 20.74 3.21 17.86
N GLU A 99 19.60 3.86 18.04
CA GLU A 99 18.95 4.03 19.35
C GLU A 99 17.50 3.56 19.27
N VAL A 100 17.00 2.96 20.35
CA VAL A 100 15.58 2.69 20.55
C VAL A 100 15.19 3.32 21.88
N ILE A 101 14.25 4.25 21.83
CA ILE A 101 13.78 4.97 23.02
C ILE A 101 12.44 4.39 23.43
N ALA A 102 12.33 3.93 24.66
CA ALA A 102 11.08 3.40 25.20
C ALA A 102 9.99 4.49 25.18
N ASP A 103 8.83 4.15 24.62
CA ASP A 103 7.63 5.00 24.57
C ASP A 103 6.72 4.83 25.79
N ARG A 104 7.05 3.87 26.66
CA ARG A 104 6.31 3.51 27.87
C ARG A 104 7.19 2.80 28.88
N ASP A 105 6.71 2.70 30.12
CA ASP A 105 7.36 1.92 31.16
C ASP A 105 7.19 0.42 30.90
N PHE A 106 8.29 -0.34 30.99
CA PHE A 106 8.28 -1.79 30.92
C PHE A 106 8.63 -2.37 32.30
N GLY A 107 7.72 -3.17 32.87
CA GLY A 107 7.97 -3.90 34.11
C GLY A 107 8.87 -5.13 33.88
N PRO A 108 9.50 -5.68 34.93
CA PRO A 108 10.24 -6.93 34.82
C PRO A 108 9.39 -8.05 34.21
N GLY A 109 9.91 -8.70 33.14
CA GLY A 109 9.20 -9.75 32.41
C GLY A 109 8.23 -9.26 31.35
N ASN A 110 8.05 -7.94 31.16
CA ASN A 110 7.33 -7.41 30.01
C ASN A 110 8.23 -7.42 28.77
N GLU A 111 7.66 -7.82 27.64
CA GLU A 111 8.34 -7.78 26.35
C GLU A 111 8.50 -6.33 25.90
N VAL A 112 9.71 -6.00 25.42
CA VAL A 112 10.00 -4.70 24.80
C VAL A 112 9.67 -4.80 23.33
N LEU A 113 8.73 -3.97 22.89
CA LEU A 113 8.16 -3.97 21.55
C LEU A 113 8.42 -2.62 20.90
N ILE A 114 8.59 -2.61 19.58
CA ILE A 114 8.75 -1.41 18.76
C ILE A 114 7.75 -1.41 17.61
N MET A 115 7.55 -0.28 16.94
CA MET A 115 6.86 -0.25 15.66
C MET A 115 7.87 -0.46 14.52
N TYR A 116 7.65 -1.48 13.70
CA TYR A 116 8.41 -1.69 12.45
C TYR A 116 8.04 -0.66 11.38
N GLY A 117 6.77 -0.28 11.35
CA GLY A 117 6.22 0.71 10.43
C GLY A 117 4.70 0.66 10.45
N GLU A 118 4.08 1.67 9.82
CA GLU A 118 2.63 1.75 9.64
C GLU A 118 2.16 0.80 8.52
N PHE A 119 2.36 -0.50 8.68
CA PHE A 119 2.13 -1.52 7.64
C PHE A 119 0.73 -2.16 7.70
N SER A 120 0.16 -2.52 6.54
CA SER A 120 -1.06 -3.34 6.46
C SER A 120 -0.76 -4.78 6.86
N ASN A 121 -1.81 -5.57 7.12
CA ASN A 121 -1.60 -7.00 7.35
C ASN A 121 -1.08 -7.74 6.10
N SER A 122 -1.37 -7.25 4.88
CA SER A 122 -0.76 -7.81 3.66
C SER A 122 0.77 -7.62 3.66
N THR A 123 1.25 -6.40 3.93
CA THR A 123 2.69 -6.11 4.05
C THR A 123 3.34 -6.86 5.21
N LEU A 124 2.70 -6.89 6.39
CA LEU A 124 3.23 -7.64 7.53
C LEU A 124 3.40 -9.14 7.22
N LEU A 125 2.45 -9.71 6.48
CA LEU A 125 2.50 -11.13 6.13
C LEU A 125 3.53 -11.41 5.03
N LEU A 126 3.62 -10.55 4.02
CA LEU A 126 4.57 -10.67 2.91
C LEU A 126 6.03 -10.50 3.39
N ASP A 127 6.31 -9.46 4.17
CA ASP A 127 7.68 -9.05 4.49
C ASP A 127 8.18 -9.64 5.81
N PHE A 128 7.28 -9.87 6.78
CA PHE A 128 7.67 -10.29 8.14
C PHE A 128 7.08 -11.64 8.56
N GLY A 129 6.06 -12.15 7.84
CA GLY A 129 5.50 -13.48 8.07
C GLY A 129 4.52 -13.55 9.23
N PHE A 130 3.85 -12.44 9.58
CA PHE A 130 2.79 -12.44 10.58
C PHE A 130 1.69 -11.43 10.23
N ILE A 131 0.55 -11.55 10.91
CA ILE A 131 -0.51 -10.54 10.92
C ILE A 131 -0.81 -10.13 12.36
N VAL A 132 -1.35 -8.93 12.54
CA VAL A 132 -1.81 -8.48 13.86
C VAL A 132 -3.31 -8.28 13.89
N SER A 133 -3.92 -8.69 14.99
CA SER A 133 -5.35 -8.50 15.20
C SER A 133 -5.68 -7.02 15.31
N ARG A 134 -6.77 -6.59 14.66
CA ARG A 134 -7.28 -5.20 14.73
C ARG A 134 -6.23 -4.13 14.35
N ASN A 135 -5.38 -4.44 13.36
CA ASN A 135 -4.37 -3.54 12.82
C ASN A 135 -5.00 -2.19 12.41
N ARG A 136 -4.55 -1.08 13.02
CA ARG A 136 -5.05 0.28 12.72
C ARG A 136 -4.51 0.85 11.41
N TYR A 137 -3.48 0.22 10.86
CA TYR A 137 -2.82 0.59 9.61
C TYR A 137 -3.26 -0.27 8.43
N ASP A 138 -4.23 -1.16 8.66
CA ASP A 138 -4.75 -2.06 7.63
C ASP A 138 -5.42 -1.29 6.50
N ARG A 139 -5.04 -1.64 5.28
CA ARG A 139 -5.41 -0.96 4.05
C ARG A 139 -5.34 -1.90 2.87
N VAL A 140 -6.13 -1.59 1.84
CA VAL A 140 -6.12 -2.26 0.54
C VAL A 140 -5.97 -1.21 -0.56
N ARG A 141 -5.39 -1.57 -1.70
CA ARG A 141 -5.35 -0.69 -2.87
C ARG A 141 -6.46 -1.11 -3.83
N VAL A 142 -7.08 -0.10 -4.43
CA VAL A 142 -8.27 -0.29 -5.25
C VAL A 142 -8.12 0.50 -6.54
N GLY A 143 -8.03 -0.21 -7.66
CA GLY A 143 -7.92 0.36 -9.00
C GLY A 143 -9.31 0.67 -9.56
N LEU A 144 -9.54 1.91 -9.96
CA LEU A 144 -10.76 2.32 -10.68
C LEU A 144 -10.41 2.69 -12.12
N ASN A 145 -11.27 2.35 -13.07
CA ASN A 145 -11.07 2.70 -14.48
C ASN A 145 -12.30 3.37 -15.07
N VAL A 146 -12.08 4.31 -15.99
CA VAL A 146 -13.16 4.82 -16.86
C VAL A 146 -13.50 3.71 -17.87
N PRO A 147 -14.75 3.24 -17.95
CA PRO A 147 -15.13 2.21 -18.91
C PRO A 147 -14.89 2.67 -20.35
N LYS A 148 -14.15 1.89 -21.15
CA LYS A 148 -13.83 2.24 -22.54
C LYS A 148 -15.04 2.44 -23.45
N HIS A 149 -16.19 1.88 -23.07
CA HIS A 149 -17.46 2.02 -23.79
C HIS A 149 -18.31 3.21 -23.31
N ASP A 150 -17.81 4.00 -22.36
CA ASP A 150 -18.47 5.21 -21.91
C ASP A 150 -18.50 6.27 -23.04
N GLY A 151 -19.69 6.83 -23.31
CA GLY A 151 -19.85 7.82 -24.39
C GLY A 151 -19.08 9.12 -24.17
N LEU A 152 -18.62 9.36 -22.93
CA LEU A 152 -17.79 10.51 -22.55
C LEU A 152 -16.39 10.08 -22.11
N TYR A 153 -15.92 8.90 -22.55
CA TYR A 153 -14.63 8.34 -22.13
C TYR A 153 -13.47 9.32 -22.29
N GLU A 154 -13.31 9.92 -23.48
CA GLU A 154 -12.20 10.83 -23.78
C GLU A 154 -12.24 12.06 -22.86
N GLN A 155 -13.42 12.63 -22.65
CA GLN A 155 -13.61 13.83 -21.83
C GLN A 155 -13.36 13.55 -20.36
N LYS A 156 -13.79 12.39 -19.85
CA LYS A 156 -13.54 11.96 -18.46
C LYS A 156 -12.06 11.71 -18.22
N VAL A 157 -11.38 11.03 -19.14
CA VAL A 157 -9.93 10.78 -19.05
C VAL A 157 -9.16 12.09 -19.11
N GLU A 158 -9.48 12.99 -20.05
CA GLU A 158 -8.83 14.29 -20.17
C GLU A 158 -9.00 15.13 -18.90
N LEU A 159 -10.21 15.17 -18.32
CA LEU A 159 -10.48 15.87 -17.07
C LEU A 159 -9.64 15.29 -15.92
N LEU A 160 -9.63 13.96 -15.76
CA LEU A 160 -8.86 13.30 -14.71
C LEU A 160 -7.36 13.55 -14.86
N ASP A 161 -6.84 13.51 -16.08
CA ASP A 161 -5.43 13.74 -16.39
C ASP A 161 -5.00 15.18 -16.09
N ARG A 162 -5.84 16.15 -16.45
CA ARG A 162 -5.59 17.59 -16.19
C ARG A 162 -5.46 17.91 -14.71
N HIS A 163 -6.19 17.19 -13.85
CA HIS A 163 -6.28 17.46 -12.42
C HIS A 163 -5.64 16.36 -11.56
N ARG A 164 -4.71 15.57 -12.12
CA ARG A 164 -3.94 14.61 -11.34
C ARG A 164 -3.20 15.31 -10.20
N THR A 165 -3.44 14.87 -8.97
CA THR A 165 -2.55 15.18 -7.85
C THR A 165 -1.27 14.35 -8.01
N PRO A 166 -0.07 14.94 -7.86
CA PRO A 166 1.18 14.18 -7.84
C PRO A 166 1.11 13.04 -6.81
N SER A 167 1.56 11.84 -7.17
CA SER A 167 1.68 10.76 -6.18
C SER A 167 2.69 11.20 -5.11
N VAL A 168 2.33 11.00 -3.84
CA VAL A 168 3.33 10.99 -2.77
C VAL A 168 4.13 9.71 -2.98
N LYS A 169 5.46 9.83 -3.11
CA LYS A 169 6.37 8.70 -3.27
C LYS A 169 6.28 7.80 -2.04
N ASP A 170 5.44 6.77 -2.09
CA ASP A 170 5.53 5.62 -1.19
C ASP A 170 6.57 4.64 -1.77
N VAL A 171 7.38 4.05 -0.89
CA VAL A 171 8.66 3.39 -1.21
C VAL A 171 8.54 2.08 -2.01
N ASN A 172 7.35 1.64 -2.40
CA ASN A 172 7.12 0.42 -3.19
C ASN A 172 6.26 0.66 -4.45
N GLU A 173 6.63 1.64 -5.28
CA GLU A 173 6.03 1.84 -6.62
C GLU A 173 6.62 0.86 -7.65
N PHE A 174 6.28 -0.44 -7.56
CA PHE A 174 6.46 -1.37 -8.67
C PHE A 174 5.19 -1.52 -9.54
N PHE A 175 4.06 -0.93 -9.12
CA PHE A 175 2.79 -1.08 -9.83
C PHE A 175 2.01 0.25 -9.89
N SER A 176 1.70 0.67 -11.13
CA SER A 176 0.78 1.73 -11.59
C SER A 176 1.28 3.19 -11.70
N SER A 177 1.53 3.59 -12.96
CA SER A 177 1.76 4.97 -13.43
C SER A 177 0.46 5.74 -13.78
N SER A 178 -0.70 5.15 -13.49
CA SER A 178 -2.01 5.75 -13.70
C SER A 178 -2.57 6.24 -12.35
N GLY A 179 -3.01 7.50 -12.28
CA GLY A 179 -3.52 8.14 -11.06
C GLY A 179 -4.91 7.62 -10.61
N ASN A 180 -5.13 6.32 -10.71
CA ASN A 180 -6.43 5.66 -10.57
C ASN A 180 -6.42 4.54 -9.52
N LEU A 181 -5.35 4.45 -8.72
CA LEU A 181 -5.20 3.50 -7.62
C LEU A 181 -5.41 4.23 -6.29
N PHE A 182 -6.32 3.70 -5.46
CA PHE A 182 -6.76 4.36 -4.23
C PHE A 182 -6.55 3.46 -3.01
N THR A 183 -5.93 4.01 -1.97
CA THR A 183 -5.74 3.31 -0.69
C THR A 183 -6.97 3.45 0.18
N ILE A 184 -7.71 2.36 0.38
CA ILE A 184 -8.87 2.29 1.29
C ILE A 184 -8.41 1.75 2.63
N ARG A 185 -8.76 2.44 3.72
CA ARG A 185 -8.36 2.06 5.09
C ARG A 185 -9.54 1.51 5.87
N ASN A 186 -9.27 0.52 6.71
CA ASN A 186 -10.26 0.07 7.68
C ASN A 186 -10.53 1.17 8.71
N VAL A 187 -11.80 1.56 8.89
CA VAL A 187 -12.20 2.56 9.89
C VAL A 187 -13.13 1.94 10.93
N LYS A 188 -12.70 1.95 12.19
CA LYS A 188 -13.43 1.33 13.32
C LYS A 188 -14.80 1.97 13.57
N ASN A 189 -14.95 3.26 13.29
CA ASN A 189 -16.21 4.00 13.43
C ASN A 189 -16.38 4.94 12.22
N GLY A 190 -17.60 4.97 11.66
CA GLY A 190 -18.01 5.99 10.70
C GLY A 190 -18.04 7.36 11.38
N THR A 191 -16.87 7.99 11.51
CA THR A 191 -16.83 9.41 11.88
C THR A 191 -17.44 10.21 10.74
N LYS A 192 -18.09 11.35 11.05
CA LYS A 192 -18.75 12.24 10.06
C LYS A 192 -17.85 12.66 8.88
N ASN A 193 -16.54 12.44 8.98
CA ASN A 193 -15.53 12.85 8.00
C ASN A 193 -15.08 11.71 7.05
N GLY A 194 -15.75 10.54 7.04
CA GLY A 194 -15.60 9.54 5.96
C GLY A 194 -14.15 9.11 5.68
N LYS A 195 -13.38 8.76 6.72
CA LYS A 195 -11.91 8.55 6.62
C LYS A 195 -11.45 7.22 6.00
N GLY A 196 -12.36 6.31 5.65
CA GLY A 196 -12.00 5.01 5.07
C GLY A 196 -11.77 5.07 3.57
N ILE A 197 -12.58 5.88 2.86
CA ILE A 197 -12.50 6.08 1.41
C ILE A 197 -11.82 7.43 1.16
N PRO A 198 -10.76 7.50 0.33
CA PRO A 198 -10.10 8.76 0.02
C PRO A 198 -11.04 9.75 -0.69
N GLN A 199 -10.80 11.06 -0.48
CA GLN A 199 -11.52 12.09 -1.24
C GLN A 199 -11.30 11.95 -2.75
N SER A 200 -10.08 11.60 -3.17
CA SER A 200 -9.74 11.37 -4.57
C SER A 200 -10.55 10.22 -5.18
N ALA A 201 -10.78 9.13 -4.43
CA ALA A 201 -11.62 8.03 -4.90
C ALA A 201 -13.09 8.45 -5.07
N ARG A 202 -13.62 9.25 -4.13
CA ARG A 202 -14.97 9.82 -4.26
C ARG A 202 -15.08 10.77 -5.46
N ALA A 203 -14.09 11.65 -5.64
CA ALA A 203 -14.02 12.56 -6.77
C ALA A 203 -13.99 11.80 -8.11
N PHE A 204 -13.17 10.74 -8.19
CA PHE A 204 -13.12 9.86 -9.36
C PHE A 204 -14.49 9.25 -9.67
N CYS A 205 -15.20 8.74 -8.66
CA CYS A 205 -16.54 8.17 -8.86
C CYS A 205 -17.57 9.22 -9.30
N ARG A 206 -17.46 10.47 -8.82
CA ARG A 206 -18.31 11.58 -9.29
C ARG A 206 -18.07 11.89 -10.77
N VAL A 207 -16.81 11.85 -11.24
CA VAL A 207 -16.48 12.00 -12.67
C VAL A 207 -17.05 10.82 -13.48
N LEU A 208 -16.95 9.60 -12.96
CA LEU A 208 -17.43 8.40 -13.65
C LEU A 208 -18.93 8.43 -13.93
N ILE A 209 -19.72 8.95 -13.00
CA ILE A 209 -21.17 8.98 -13.18
C ILE A 209 -21.65 10.12 -14.07
N CYS A 210 -20.78 11.05 -14.47
CA CYS A 210 -21.17 12.15 -15.36
C CYS A 210 -21.77 11.61 -16.65
N ASP A 211 -22.97 12.06 -17.00
CA ASP A 211 -23.71 11.59 -18.19
C ASP A 211 -23.79 12.63 -19.32
N SER A 212 -23.28 13.84 -19.06
CA SER A 212 -23.30 14.94 -20.01
C SER A 212 -22.05 15.81 -19.92
N MET A 213 -21.71 16.48 -21.03
CA MET A 213 -20.60 17.44 -21.06
C MET A 213 -20.80 18.60 -20.07
N ARG A 214 -22.06 18.95 -19.77
CA ARG A 214 -22.39 19.97 -18.78
C ARG A 214 -21.90 19.57 -17.40
N GLU A 215 -22.16 18.33 -16.96
CA GLU A 215 -21.71 17.86 -15.64
C GLU A 215 -20.17 17.82 -15.56
N ILE A 216 -19.49 17.38 -16.63
CA ILE A 216 -18.01 17.41 -16.72
C ILE A 216 -17.49 18.85 -16.58
N ASN A 217 -18.07 19.80 -17.30
CA ASN A 217 -17.68 21.20 -17.24
C ASN A 217 -17.95 21.82 -15.86
N ASP A 218 -19.07 21.48 -15.21
CA ASP A 218 -19.40 21.96 -13.88
C ASP A 218 -18.34 21.51 -12.85
N LEU A 219 -17.83 20.26 -12.96
CA LEU A 219 -16.73 19.77 -12.13
C LEU A 219 -15.39 20.46 -12.42
N ALA A 220 -15.11 20.77 -13.69
CA ALA A 220 -13.92 21.51 -14.08
C ALA A 220 -13.93 22.94 -13.49
N ILE A 221 -15.08 23.63 -13.59
CA ILE A 221 -15.27 24.97 -13.02
C ILE A 221 -15.12 24.95 -11.49
N GLU A 222 -15.63 23.93 -10.80
CA GLU A 222 -15.42 23.75 -9.36
C GLU A 222 -13.93 23.64 -9.01
N ALA A 223 -13.17 22.86 -9.79
CA ALA A 223 -11.74 22.68 -9.58
C ALA A 223 -10.95 23.98 -9.83
N GLU A 224 -11.24 24.70 -10.91
CA GLU A 224 -10.62 25.99 -11.24
C GLU A 224 -10.95 27.09 -10.22
N GLY A 225 -12.15 27.06 -9.65
CA GLY A 225 -12.58 27.98 -8.59
C GLY A 225 -12.04 27.65 -7.20
N SER A 226 -11.29 26.56 -7.04
CA SER A 226 -10.74 26.08 -5.77
C SER A 226 -9.21 25.92 -5.86
N ASP A 227 -8.64 24.88 -5.25
CA ASP A 227 -7.19 24.60 -5.28
C ASP A 227 -6.78 23.64 -6.42
N GLY A 228 -7.63 23.52 -7.44
CA GLY A 228 -7.39 22.65 -8.60
C GLY A 228 -7.79 21.19 -8.40
N ARG A 229 -8.21 20.77 -7.20
CA ARG A 229 -8.70 19.40 -6.98
C ARG A 229 -10.12 19.22 -7.51
N LEU A 230 -10.35 18.13 -8.23
CA LEU A 230 -11.67 17.78 -8.79
C LEU A 230 -12.67 17.37 -7.72
N ALA A 231 -13.93 17.76 -7.95
CA ALA A 231 -15.12 17.25 -7.28
C ALA A 231 -14.89 17.09 -5.77
N GLN A 232 -14.49 18.17 -5.09
CA GLN A 232 -14.17 18.17 -3.67
C GLN A 232 -15.44 18.04 -2.83
N PHE A 233 -16.52 18.62 -3.31
CA PHE A 233 -17.78 18.63 -2.60
C PHE A 233 -18.73 17.53 -3.10
N PRO A 234 -19.64 17.04 -2.25
CA PRO A 234 -20.73 16.20 -2.70
C PRO A 234 -21.53 16.85 -3.83
N LEU A 235 -22.00 16.05 -4.78
CA LEU A 235 -22.88 16.55 -5.83
C LEU A 235 -24.15 17.15 -5.21
N LYS A 236 -24.64 18.25 -5.80
CA LYS A 236 -25.86 18.94 -5.32
C LYS A 236 -27.09 18.03 -5.36
N ASP A 237 -27.15 17.13 -6.34
CA ASP A 237 -28.17 16.08 -6.40
C ASP A 237 -27.75 14.89 -5.55
N GLY A 238 -28.43 14.72 -4.41
CA GLY A 238 -28.16 13.61 -3.49
C GLY A 238 -28.37 12.22 -4.10
N LYS A 239 -29.23 12.06 -5.12
CA LYS A 239 -29.40 10.78 -5.81
C LYS A 239 -28.16 10.43 -6.63
N ARG A 240 -27.60 11.42 -7.33
CA ARG A 240 -26.35 11.27 -8.10
C ARG A 240 -25.16 11.03 -7.18
N GLU A 241 -25.10 11.71 -6.03
CA GLU A 241 -24.05 11.43 -5.04
C GLU A 241 -24.12 9.98 -4.52
N ILE A 242 -25.31 9.44 -4.27
CA ILE A 242 -25.49 8.04 -3.89
C ILE A 242 -25.06 7.10 -5.02
N GLU A 243 -25.37 7.44 -6.27
CA GLU A 243 -24.95 6.68 -7.45
C GLU A 243 -23.42 6.63 -7.60
N ALA A 244 -22.72 7.76 -7.40
CA ALA A 244 -21.26 7.77 -7.38
C ALA A 244 -20.70 6.83 -6.31
N HIS A 245 -21.28 6.82 -5.10
CA HIS A 245 -20.86 5.90 -4.05
C HIS A 245 -21.17 4.43 -4.37
N ARG A 246 -22.28 4.16 -5.06
CA ARG A 246 -22.60 2.79 -5.52
C ARG A 246 -21.59 2.26 -6.54
N TYR A 247 -20.92 3.14 -7.28
CA TYR A 247 -19.84 2.71 -8.18
C TYR A 247 -18.71 2.01 -7.43
N LEU A 248 -18.40 2.45 -6.19
CA LEU A 248 -17.42 1.80 -5.30
C LEU A 248 -17.87 0.43 -4.78
N LEU A 249 -19.14 0.06 -4.98
CA LEU A 249 -19.69 -1.24 -4.63
C LEU A 249 -19.85 -2.15 -5.85
N SER A 250 -19.55 -1.66 -7.05
CA SER A 250 -19.71 -2.40 -8.31
C SER A 250 -18.52 -3.32 -8.59
N GLU A 251 -18.75 -4.41 -9.32
CA GLU A 251 -17.70 -5.40 -9.66
C GLU A 251 -16.64 -4.90 -10.67
N ASN A 252 -16.70 -3.62 -11.09
CA ASN A 252 -15.70 -3.01 -11.97
C ASN A 252 -14.41 -2.60 -11.25
N ILE A 253 -14.15 -3.19 -10.09
CA ILE A 253 -13.09 -2.82 -9.17
C ILE A 253 -12.03 -3.91 -9.17
N SER A 254 -10.80 -3.55 -9.56
CA SER A 254 -9.63 -4.39 -9.30
C SER A 254 -9.15 -4.11 -7.88
N VAL A 255 -9.05 -5.15 -7.05
CA VAL A 255 -8.40 -5.06 -5.75
C VAL A 255 -6.96 -5.48 -5.98
N ASP A 256 -6.06 -4.49 -5.91
CA ASP A 256 -4.62 -4.65 -6.15
C ASP A 256 -3.85 -4.63 -4.83
#